data_AF-A0A1B9XYH8-F1
#
_entry.id   AF-A0A1B9XYH8-F1
#
_cell.length_a   1.000
_cell.length_b   1.000
_cell.length_c   1.000
_cell.angle_alpha   90.00
_cell.angle_beta   90.00
_cell.angle_gamma   90.00
#
_symmetry.space_group_name_H-M   'P 1'
#
loop_
_entity.id
_entity.type
_entity.pdbx_description
1 polymer ?
#
loop_
_entity_poly.entity_id
_entity_poly.type
_entity_poly.pdbx_seq_one_letter_code
_entity_poly.pdbx_strand_id
1 'polypeptide(L)'
;MITSLLLAITVIAFGIYIYKYPPKKPIHTSKTSICLDYSSEPMNQLSVPLVHEMVNGYKNNQLAKINSSLNINDAHSIRFELETLKAFIYHTEMNAKKHKVPSKSLGIRMYYSRYPEKETWKRPFTDLSDFLGNSTTEKYEKLHTLVMIPTIRRGEVDFDFNPLDEKTYTTSLKKNEAYLNNGAQTRTAALSGSKSSRSSSSNTGSQNHGSLIPPVIGSGEGFS
;
A
#
# COMPACT_ATOMS: atom_id res chain seq x y z
N MET A 1 -56.75 27.01 -19.94
CA MET A 1 -56.61 27.64 -18.61
C MET A 1 -56.13 26.66 -17.53
N ILE A 2 -56.63 25.42 -17.49
CA ILE A 2 -56.20 24.39 -16.52
C ILE A 2 -54.69 24.08 -16.61
N THR A 3 -54.14 24.06 -17.82
CA THR A 3 -52.72 23.78 -18.10
C THR A 3 -51.77 24.84 -17.52
N SER A 4 -52.14 26.11 -17.60
CA SER A 4 -51.34 27.23 -17.07
C SER A 4 -51.29 27.23 -15.54
N LEU A 5 -52.41 26.88 -14.89
CA LEU A 5 -52.48 26.77 -13.44
C LEU A 5 -51.65 25.60 -12.91
N LEU A 6 -51.69 24.45 -13.61
CA LEU A 6 -50.90 23.27 -13.26
C LEU A 6 -49.40 23.53 -13.38
N LEU A 7 -48.99 24.27 -14.42
CA LEU A 7 -47.60 24.69 -14.62
C LEU A 7 -47.11 25.63 -13.50
N ALA A 8 -47.95 26.57 -13.06
CA ALA A 8 -47.58 27.48 -11.98
C ALA A 8 -47.36 26.72 -10.65
N ILE A 9 -48.23 25.74 -10.35
CA ILE A 9 -48.13 24.92 -9.15
C ILE A 9 -46.85 24.07 -9.17
N THR A 10 -46.51 23.45 -10.30
CA THR A 10 -45.29 22.63 -10.40
C THR A 10 -44.02 23.44 -10.25
N VAL A 11 -43.96 24.65 -10.82
CA VAL A 11 -42.81 25.57 -10.67
C VAL A 11 -42.64 26.01 -9.21
N ILE A 12 -43.73 26.36 -8.53
CA ILE A 12 -43.69 26.75 -7.10
C ILE A 12 -43.24 25.56 -6.24
N ALA A 13 -43.81 24.37 -6.46
CA ALA A 13 -43.42 23.17 -5.73
C ALA A 13 -41.95 22.81 -5.95
N PHE A 14 -41.45 22.94 -7.18
CA PHE A 14 -40.04 22.73 -7.51
C PHE A 14 -39.13 23.78 -6.88
N GLY A 15 -39.55 25.05 -6.85
CA GLY A 15 -38.84 26.13 -6.15
C GLY A 15 -38.71 25.89 -4.65
N ILE A 16 -39.81 25.49 -3.99
CA ILE A 16 -39.82 25.11 -2.57
C ILE A 16 -38.92 23.89 -2.33
N TYR A 17 -38.96 22.92 -3.23
CA TYR A 17 -38.12 21.73 -3.16
C TYR A 17 -36.63 22.09 -3.25
N ILE A 18 -36.21 22.90 -4.22
CA ILE A 18 -34.81 23.36 -4.34
C ILE A 18 -34.40 24.20 -3.14
N TYR A 19 -35.28 25.07 -2.63
CA TYR A 19 -34.99 25.89 -1.45
C TYR A 19 -34.77 25.05 -0.19
N LYS A 20 -35.60 24.01 0.02
CA LYS A 20 -35.51 23.11 1.16
C LYS A 20 -34.40 22.05 1.01
N TYR A 21 -34.09 21.68 -0.23
CA TYR A 21 -33.08 20.69 -0.59
C TYR A 21 -32.14 21.28 -1.64
N PRO A 22 -31.30 22.28 -1.28
CA PRO A 22 -30.39 22.89 -2.23
C PRO A 22 -29.49 21.81 -2.83
N PRO A 23 -29.31 21.78 -4.16
CA PRO A 23 -28.41 20.82 -4.79
C PRO A 23 -27.03 21.01 -4.17
N LYS A 24 -26.54 19.97 -3.49
CA LYS A 24 -25.18 19.97 -2.96
C LYS A 24 -24.25 20.15 -4.15
N LYS A 25 -23.38 21.16 -4.11
CA LYS A 25 -22.33 21.30 -5.11
C LYS A 25 -21.63 19.93 -5.20
N PRO A 26 -21.48 19.33 -6.39
CA PRO A 26 -20.66 18.15 -6.51
C PRO A 26 -19.30 18.51 -5.92
N ILE A 27 -18.82 17.69 -4.98
CA ILE A 27 -17.46 17.83 -4.50
C ILE A 27 -16.59 17.54 -5.71
N HIS A 28 -16.14 18.60 -6.37
CA HIS A 28 -15.07 18.49 -7.35
C HIS A 28 -13.83 18.11 -6.55
N THR A 29 -13.55 16.82 -6.44
CA THR A 29 -12.20 16.33 -6.18
C THR A 29 -11.36 16.81 -7.35
N SER A 30 -10.81 18.01 -7.23
CA SER A 30 -9.81 18.48 -8.17
C SER A 30 -8.62 17.53 -8.06
N LYS A 31 -8.09 17.08 -9.20
CA LYS A 31 -6.80 16.37 -9.25
C LYS A 31 -5.64 17.22 -8.69
N THR A 32 -5.89 18.48 -8.32
CA THR A 32 -4.89 19.45 -7.81
C THR A 32 -4.91 19.65 -6.29
N SER A 33 -5.82 19.02 -5.53
CA SER A 33 -5.89 19.20 -4.07
C SER A 33 -5.86 17.88 -3.32
N ILE A 34 -4.90 17.72 -2.40
CA ILE A 34 -4.89 16.62 -1.43
C ILE A 34 -6.08 16.85 -0.48
N CYS A 35 -7.04 15.93 -0.47
CA CYS A 35 -8.29 16.09 0.30
C CYS A 35 -8.10 15.84 1.81
N LEU A 36 -6.98 15.23 2.20
CA LEU A 36 -6.59 15.05 3.59
C LEU A 36 -5.66 16.20 3.97
N ASP A 37 -6.15 17.06 4.85
CA ASP A 37 -5.37 18.17 5.38
C ASP A 37 -4.61 17.70 6.63
N TYR A 38 -3.29 17.57 6.49
CA TYR A 38 -2.37 17.26 7.56
C TYR A 38 -1.55 18.50 7.99
N SER A 39 -1.97 19.71 7.65
CA SER A 39 -1.24 20.94 7.98
C SER A 39 -1.06 21.19 9.48
N SER A 40 -1.95 20.63 10.31
CA SER A 40 -1.85 20.65 11.77
C SER A 40 -0.93 19.57 12.35
N GLU A 41 -0.57 18.55 11.56
CA GLU A 41 0.29 17.46 12.01
C GLU A 41 1.76 17.81 11.77
N PRO A 42 2.61 17.77 12.81
CA PRO A 42 4.03 18.07 12.63
C PRO A 42 4.68 17.02 11.73
N MET A 43 5.47 17.48 10.75
CA MET A 43 6.30 16.59 9.96
C MET A 43 7.37 15.97 10.85
N ASN A 44 7.34 14.65 11.01
CA ASN A 44 8.41 13.97 11.71
C ASN A 44 9.73 14.04 10.95
N GLN A 45 10.81 14.28 11.68
CA GLN A 45 12.16 14.50 11.16
C GLN A 45 13.17 13.64 11.92
N LEU A 46 14.25 13.26 11.24
CA LEU A 46 15.41 12.62 11.84
C LEU A 46 16.65 13.49 11.63
N SER A 47 17.60 13.43 12.56
CA SER A 47 18.87 14.13 12.39
C SER A 47 19.65 13.52 11.22
N VAL A 48 20.21 14.35 10.36
CA VAL A 48 21.01 13.91 9.21
C VAL A 48 22.19 13.01 9.63
N PRO A 49 22.93 13.29 10.73
CA PRO A 49 23.97 12.39 11.22
C PRO A 49 23.44 11.00 11.60
N LEU A 50 22.27 10.92 12.24
CA LEU A 50 21.65 9.62 12.56
C LEU A 50 21.30 8.84 11.28
N VAL A 51 20.76 9.52 10.26
CA VAL A 51 20.48 8.87 8.97
C VAL A 51 21.76 8.34 8.33
N HIS A 52 22.85 9.11 8.36
CA HIS A 52 24.15 8.63 7.88
C HIS A 52 24.65 7.41 8.67
N GLU A 53 24.58 7.46 10.00
CA GLU A 53 24.99 6.35 10.85
C GLU A 53 24.19 5.08 10.55
N MET A 54 22.87 5.18 10.45
CA MET A 54 21.99 4.04 10.13
C MET A 54 22.28 3.47 8.73
N VAL A 55 22.38 4.33 7.72
CA VAL A 55 22.62 3.91 6.33
C VAL A 55 24.01 3.30 6.17
N ASN A 56 25.04 3.93 6.73
CA ASN A 56 26.41 3.43 6.65
C ASN A 56 26.58 2.17 7.51
N GLY A 57 25.94 2.12 8.68
CA GLY A 57 25.89 0.92 9.52
C GLY A 57 25.31 -0.28 8.77
N TYR A 58 24.18 -0.11 8.08
CA TYR A 58 23.61 -1.17 7.23
C TYR A 58 24.56 -1.59 6.10
N LYS A 59 25.13 -0.61 5.39
CA LYS A 59 26.03 -0.86 4.24
C LYS A 59 27.30 -1.60 4.66
N ASN A 60 27.94 -1.16 5.73
CA ASN A 60 29.25 -1.66 6.16
C ASN A 60 29.15 -3.00 6.91
N ASN A 61 27.98 -3.33 7.46
CA ASN A 61 27.77 -4.58 8.20
C ASN A 61 26.87 -5.55 7.43
N GLN A 62 25.55 -5.37 7.48
CA GLN A 62 24.57 -6.34 6.95
C GLN A 62 24.74 -6.54 5.45
N LEU A 63 24.77 -5.46 4.67
CA LEU A 63 24.89 -5.53 3.21
C LEU A 63 26.24 -6.13 2.80
N ALA A 64 27.34 -5.71 3.42
CA ALA A 64 28.67 -6.28 3.17
C ALA A 64 28.70 -7.79 3.43
N LYS A 65 28.04 -8.25 4.50
CA LYS A 65 27.94 -9.68 4.80
C LYS A 65 27.09 -10.43 3.78
N ILE A 66 25.96 -9.89 3.36
CA ILE A 66 25.10 -10.47 2.32
C ILE A 66 25.86 -10.58 0.99
N ASN A 67 26.44 -9.47 0.53
CA ASN A 67 27.17 -9.41 -0.73
C ASN A 67 28.34 -10.40 -0.78
N SER A 68 29.14 -10.44 0.29
CA SER A 68 30.28 -11.37 0.37
C SER A 68 29.85 -12.83 0.45
N SER A 69 28.78 -13.15 1.17
CA SER A 69 28.36 -14.53 1.41
C SER A 69 27.59 -15.12 0.23
N LEU A 70 26.86 -14.29 -0.52
CA LEU A 70 26.08 -14.71 -1.68
C LEU A 70 26.78 -14.41 -3.02
N ASN A 71 27.92 -13.71 -3.00
CA ASN A 71 28.62 -13.21 -4.18
C ASN A 71 27.70 -12.39 -5.11
N ILE A 72 26.96 -11.44 -4.53
CA ILE A 72 26.04 -10.55 -5.24
C ILE A 72 26.36 -9.08 -4.94
N ASN A 73 25.76 -8.18 -5.70
CA ASN A 73 25.69 -6.76 -5.38
C ASN A 73 24.23 -6.40 -5.08
N ASP A 74 23.86 -6.55 -3.81
CA ASP A 74 22.49 -6.46 -3.37
C ASP A 74 21.96 -5.01 -3.28
N ALA A 75 20.64 -4.88 -3.29
CA ALA A 75 19.96 -3.60 -3.12
C ALA A 75 20.20 -3.03 -1.71
N HIS A 76 20.47 -1.73 -1.63
CA HIS A 76 20.70 -1.02 -0.37
C HIS A 76 19.69 0.09 -0.09
N SER A 77 18.71 0.25 -0.98
CA SER A 77 17.60 1.19 -0.84
C SER A 77 16.47 0.76 -1.78
N ILE A 78 15.24 1.03 -1.38
CA ILE A 78 14.06 0.82 -2.21
C ILE A 78 13.31 2.15 -2.30
N ARG A 79 12.83 2.48 -3.50
CA ARG A 79 12.04 3.67 -3.77
C ARG A 79 10.73 3.26 -4.41
N PHE A 80 9.64 3.70 -3.82
CA PHE A 80 8.31 3.65 -4.44
C PHE A 80 7.95 5.04 -4.97
N GLU A 81 7.18 5.08 -6.04
CA GLU A 81 6.52 6.32 -6.42
C GLU A 81 5.42 6.66 -5.44
N LEU A 82 5.30 7.95 -5.11
CA LEU A 82 4.27 8.43 -4.21
C LEU A 82 2.87 8.13 -4.75
N GLU A 83 2.65 8.25 -6.06
CA GLU A 83 1.34 7.95 -6.65
C GLU A 83 0.98 6.46 -6.54
N THR A 84 1.95 5.57 -6.73
CA THR A 84 1.75 4.12 -6.53
C THR A 84 1.42 3.81 -5.07
N LEU A 85 2.14 4.42 -4.13
CA LEU A 85 1.89 4.25 -2.69
C LEU A 85 0.51 4.82 -2.30
N LYS A 86 0.15 6.02 -2.78
CA LYS A 86 -1.16 6.63 -2.56
C LYS A 86 -2.28 5.77 -3.12
N ALA A 87 -2.14 5.25 -4.34
CA ALA A 87 -3.12 4.38 -4.96
C ALA A 87 -3.33 3.09 -4.14
N PHE A 88 -2.23 2.48 -3.67
CA PHE A 88 -2.29 1.30 -2.82
C PHE A 88 -2.99 1.57 -1.48
N ILE A 89 -2.64 2.67 -0.81
CA ILE A 89 -3.31 3.11 0.43
C ILE A 89 -4.80 3.37 0.17
N TYR A 90 -5.12 4.14 -0.87
CA TYR A 90 -6.49 4.46 -1.26
C TYR A 90 -7.34 3.21 -1.50
N HIS A 91 -6.84 2.26 -2.30
CA HIS A 91 -7.56 1.02 -2.58
C HIS A 91 -7.73 0.16 -1.32
N THR A 92 -6.75 0.16 -0.42
CA THR A 92 -6.85 -0.52 0.87
C THR A 92 -7.97 0.10 1.72
N GLU A 93 -7.94 1.41 1.93
CA GLU A 93 -8.93 2.12 2.73
C GLU A 93 -10.34 2.02 2.15
N MET A 94 -10.48 2.20 0.84
CA MET A 94 -11.80 2.20 0.18
C MET A 94 -12.46 0.82 0.21
N ASN A 95 -11.69 -0.25 0.05
CA ASN A 95 -12.25 -1.59 0.17
C ASN A 95 -12.56 -1.95 1.63
N ALA A 96 -11.72 -1.52 2.58
CA ALA A 96 -11.97 -1.71 4.00
C ALA A 96 -13.21 -0.95 4.50
N LYS A 97 -13.43 0.26 3.99
CA LYS A 97 -14.59 1.08 4.31
C LYS A 97 -15.91 0.42 3.91
N LYS A 98 -15.95 -0.33 2.80
CA LYS A 98 -17.14 -1.12 2.39
C LYS A 98 -17.54 -2.14 3.46
N HIS A 99 -16.56 -2.62 4.23
CA HIS A 99 -16.74 -3.58 5.31
C HIS A 99 -16.78 -2.91 6.70
N LYS A 100 -17.01 -1.60 6.76
CA LYS A 100 -17.12 -0.80 7.99
C LYS A 100 -15.86 -0.84 8.89
N VAL A 101 -14.70 -1.14 8.30
CA VAL A 101 -13.42 -1.07 9.01
C VAL A 101 -12.94 0.39 9.05
N PRO A 102 -12.64 0.95 10.22
CA PRO A 102 -12.15 2.31 10.32
C PRO A 102 -10.68 2.42 9.89
N SER A 103 -10.31 3.49 9.18
CA SER A 103 -8.93 3.72 8.70
C SER A 103 -7.87 3.59 9.80
N LYS A 104 -8.16 4.02 11.03
CA LYS A 104 -7.23 3.93 12.18
C LYS A 104 -6.82 2.50 12.57
N SER A 105 -7.59 1.49 12.14
CA SER A 105 -7.25 0.08 12.36
C SER A 105 -6.44 -0.50 11.22
N LEU A 106 -6.27 0.23 10.12
CA LEU A 106 -5.50 -0.22 8.98
C LEU A 106 -4.02 0.13 9.16
N GLY A 107 -3.17 -0.71 8.57
CA GLY A 107 -1.75 -0.46 8.46
C GLY A 107 -1.20 -1.10 7.19
N ILE A 108 0.12 -0.95 7.01
CA ILE A 108 0.87 -1.63 5.96
C ILE A 108 2.05 -2.32 6.64
N ARG A 109 2.16 -3.63 6.46
CA ARG A 109 3.35 -4.41 6.83
C ARG A 109 4.27 -4.50 5.63
N MET A 110 5.56 -4.28 5.86
CA MET A 110 6.60 -4.44 4.84
C MET A 110 7.41 -5.70 5.16
N TYR A 111 7.36 -6.68 4.26
CA TYR A 111 8.19 -7.88 4.34
C TYR A 111 9.51 -7.66 3.62
N TYR A 112 10.62 -7.82 4.32
CA TYR A 112 11.94 -8.01 3.71
C TYR A 112 11.92 -9.30 2.87
N SER A 113 12.22 -9.18 1.59
CA SER A 113 12.04 -10.25 0.61
C SER A 113 13.18 -10.23 -0.41
N ARG A 114 13.16 -11.19 -1.34
CA ARG A 114 14.03 -11.21 -2.52
C ARG A 114 13.23 -11.58 -3.74
N TYR A 115 13.67 -11.16 -4.92
CA TYR A 115 13.11 -11.73 -6.15
C TYR A 115 13.44 -13.22 -6.24
N PRO A 116 12.50 -14.06 -6.72
CA PRO A 116 12.75 -15.48 -6.94
C PRO A 116 13.69 -15.69 -8.14
N GLU A 117 14.13 -16.93 -8.34
CA GLU A 117 14.95 -17.34 -9.46
C GLU A 117 14.26 -17.00 -10.79
N LYS A 118 14.98 -16.46 -11.78
CA LYS A 118 14.36 -15.93 -13.01
C LYS A 118 13.61 -17.00 -13.79
N GLU A 119 14.03 -18.25 -13.65
CA GLU A 119 13.40 -19.43 -14.27
C GLU A 119 11.94 -19.58 -13.81
N THR A 120 11.59 -19.04 -12.65
CA THR A 120 10.25 -19.10 -12.06
C THR A 120 9.32 -17.95 -12.50
N TRP A 121 9.85 -16.91 -13.16
CA TRP A 121 9.10 -15.69 -13.50
C TRP A 121 8.07 -15.88 -14.59
N LYS A 122 8.23 -16.91 -15.44
CA LYS A 122 7.20 -17.32 -16.42
C LYS A 122 6.20 -18.32 -15.83
N ARG A 123 6.64 -19.14 -14.89
CA ARG A 123 5.82 -20.12 -14.16
C ARG A 123 6.56 -20.57 -12.90
N PRO A 124 5.92 -20.59 -11.71
CA PRO A 124 4.52 -20.24 -11.46
C PRO A 124 4.26 -18.73 -11.30
N PHE A 125 5.27 -17.87 -11.21
CA PHE A 125 5.11 -16.47 -10.80
C PHE A 125 4.95 -15.51 -11.99
N THR A 126 3.85 -15.65 -12.71
CA THR A 126 3.60 -14.88 -13.95
C THR A 126 3.61 -13.37 -13.77
N ASP A 127 3.41 -12.86 -12.56
CA ASP A 127 3.45 -11.42 -12.24
C ASP A 127 4.83 -10.78 -12.44
N LEU A 128 5.88 -11.59 -12.64
CA LEU A 128 7.23 -11.16 -13.01
C LEU A 128 7.57 -11.39 -14.49
N SER A 129 6.61 -11.87 -15.31
CA SER A 129 6.87 -12.18 -16.73
C SER A 129 7.38 -10.99 -17.52
N ASP A 130 6.91 -9.77 -17.20
CA ASP A 130 7.32 -8.53 -17.88
C ASP A 130 8.78 -8.12 -17.60
N PHE A 131 9.44 -8.78 -16.63
CA PHE A 131 10.86 -8.55 -16.37
C PHE A 131 11.76 -9.36 -17.30
N LEU A 132 11.23 -10.39 -17.95
CA LEU A 132 11.95 -11.23 -18.90
C LEU A 132 12.19 -10.48 -20.22
N GLY A 133 13.34 -10.73 -20.84
CA GLY A 133 13.74 -10.07 -22.09
C GLY A 133 14.29 -8.65 -21.89
N ASN A 134 14.37 -8.15 -20.66
CA ASN A 134 14.99 -6.88 -20.32
C ASN A 134 16.21 -7.10 -19.42
N SER A 135 17.39 -6.85 -19.98
CA SER A 135 18.69 -7.08 -19.34
C SER A 135 18.91 -6.26 -18.05
N THR A 136 18.11 -5.23 -17.80
CA THR A 136 18.15 -4.47 -16.55
C THR A 136 17.32 -5.14 -15.46
N THR A 137 16.09 -5.56 -15.77
CA THR A 137 15.18 -6.17 -14.78
C THR A 137 15.54 -7.62 -14.48
N GLU A 138 16.13 -8.35 -15.43
CA GLU A 138 16.63 -9.72 -15.20
C GLU A 138 17.72 -9.77 -14.13
N LYS A 139 18.48 -8.69 -13.94
CA LYS A 139 19.49 -8.59 -12.88
C LYS A 139 18.89 -8.55 -11.47
N TYR A 140 17.58 -8.39 -11.35
CA TYR A 140 16.93 -8.32 -10.05
C TYR A 140 16.75 -9.69 -9.40
N GLU A 141 16.92 -10.79 -10.15
CA GLU A 141 16.93 -12.14 -9.61
C GLU A 141 17.76 -12.21 -8.32
N LYS A 142 17.18 -12.78 -7.25
CA LYS A 142 17.79 -12.96 -5.93
C LYS A 142 18.17 -11.68 -5.18
N LEU A 143 17.99 -10.50 -5.76
CA LEU A 143 18.23 -9.24 -5.07
C LEU A 143 17.11 -8.95 -4.07
N HIS A 144 17.47 -8.30 -2.98
CA HIS A 144 16.58 -7.85 -1.92
C HIS A 144 15.51 -6.91 -2.47
N THR A 145 14.29 -7.11 -2.00
CA THR A 145 13.13 -6.29 -2.30
C THR A 145 12.21 -6.22 -1.07
N LEU A 146 11.11 -5.48 -1.18
CA LEU A 146 10.08 -5.42 -0.16
C LEU A 146 8.73 -5.80 -0.78
N VAL A 147 7.90 -6.46 0.02
CA VAL A 147 6.49 -6.69 -0.30
C VAL A 147 5.64 -5.97 0.75
N MET A 148 4.83 -5.01 0.32
CA MET A 148 3.87 -4.31 1.18
C MET A 148 2.54 -5.06 1.21
N ILE A 149 2.05 -5.40 2.40
CA ILE A 149 0.79 -6.11 2.62
C ILE A 149 -0.12 -5.28 3.54
N PRO A 150 -1.42 -5.12 3.24
CA PRO A 150 -2.37 -4.46 4.13
C PRO A 150 -2.52 -5.21 5.45
N THR A 151 -2.60 -4.46 6.54
CA THR A 151 -2.90 -5.02 7.87
C THR A 151 -4.15 -4.42 8.47
N ILE A 152 -4.81 -5.20 9.30
CA ILE A 152 -5.94 -4.78 10.12
C ILE A 152 -5.68 -5.15 11.58
N ARG A 153 -5.78 -4.15 12.46
CA ARG A 153 -5.63 -4.31 13.90
C ARG A 153 -6.91 -4.87 14.51
N ARG A 154 -6.79 -5.94 15.28
CA ARG A 154 -7.87 -6.50 16.10
C ARG A 154 -7.33 -6.83 17.48
N GLY A 155 -7.87 -6.15 18.50
CA GLY A 155 -7.25 -6.16 19.82
C GLY A 155 -5.83 -5.59 19.73
N GLU A 156 -4.86 -6.32 20.26
CA GLU A 156 -3.44 -5.93 20.29
C GLU A 156 -2.64 -6.50 19.09
N VAL A 157 -3.30 -7.19 18.16
CA VAL A 157 -2.63 -7.89 17.07
C VAL A 157 -2.95 -7.28 15.71
N ASP A 158 -1.89 -7.03 14.94
CA ASP A 158 -1.96 -6.59 13.55
C ASP A 158 -1.88 -7.80 12.61
N PHE A 159 -3.00 -8.11 11.98
CA PHE A 159 -3.12 -9.24 11.07
C PHE A 159 -3.00 -8.80 9.62
N ASP A 160 -2.28 -9.57 8.83
CA ASP A 160 -2.34 -9.42 7.37
C ASP A 160 -3.72 -9.85 6.87
N PHE A 161 -4.24 -9.08 5.92
CA PHE A 161 -5.50 -9.38 5.25
C PHE A 161 -5.45 -8.94 3.78
N ASN A 162 -6.38 -9.46 2.98
CA ASN A 162 -6.57 -9.03 1.60
C ASN A 162 -7.84 -8.16 1.53
N PRO A 163 -7.75 -6.85 1.31
CA PRO A 163 -8.92 -5.97 1.27
C PRO A 163 -9.97 -6.35 0.21
N LEU A 164 -9.58 -7.15 -0.80
CA LEU A 164 -10.47 -7.65 -1.85
C LEU A 164 -11.16 -8.97 -1.49
N ASP A 165 -10.78 -9.61 -0.39
CA ASP A 165 -11.35 -10.86 0.08
C ASP A 165 -12.04 -10.67 1.43
N GLU A 166 -13.37 -10.69 1.41
CA GLU A 166 -14.23 -10.49 2.58
C GLU A 166 -13.88 -11.45 3.73
N LYS A 167 -13.46 -12.68 3.44
CA LYS A 167 -13.12 -13.67 4.48
C LYS A 167 -11.94 -13.24 5.33
N THR A 168 -11.06 -12.41 4.77
CA THR A 168 -9.83 -12.00 5.45
C THR A 168 -10.08 -10.88 6.49
N TYR A 169 -11.26 -10.25 6.46
CA TYR A 169 -11.71 -9.26 7.44
C TYR A 169 -12.12 -9.85 8.79
N THR A 170 -12.30 -11.17 8.88
CA THR A 170 -12.58 -11.88 10.14
C THR A 170 -11.56 -12.97 10.43
N THR A 171 -10.86 -13.47 9.41
CA THR A 171 -9.84 -14.52 9.53
C THR A 171 -8.52 -14.02 8.95
N SER A 172 -7.40 -14.08 9.69
CA SER A 172 -6.09 -13.67 9.16
C SER A 172 -5.69 -14.50 7.94
N LEU A 173 -4.84 -13.96 7.04
CA LEU A 173 -4.32 -14.73 5.89
C LEU A 173 -3.73 -16.09 6.30
N LYS A 174 -2.96 -16.14 7.39
CA LYS A 174 -2.36 -17.37 7.96
C LYS A 174 -3.35 -18.46 8.36
N LYS A 175 -4.62 -18.11 8.58
CA LYS A 175 -5.67 -19.05 9.02
C LYS A 175 -6.67 -19.37 7.92
N ASN A 176 -6.52 -18.77 6.74
CA ASN A 176 -7.43 -18.97 5.62
C ASN A 176 -6.86 -20.06 4.70
N GLU A 177 -7.52 -21.22 4.67
CA GLU A 177 -7.10 -22.40 3.90
C GLU A 177 -6.86 -22.12 2.42
N ALA A 178 -7.56 -21.15 1.82
CA ALA A 178 -7.33 -20.76 0.44
C ALA A 178 -5.91 -20.21 0.21
N TYR A 179 -5.37 -19.46 1.18
CA TYR A 179 -4.02 -18.89 1.10
C TYR A 179 -2.94 -19.88 1.58
N LEU A 180 -3.31 -20.92 2.33
CA LEU A 180 -2.41 -21.98 2.77
C LEU A 180 -2.22 -23.08 1.71
N ASN A 181 -3.31 -23.49 1.04
CA ASN A 181 -3.35 -24.72 0.24
C ASN A 181 -3.41 -24.49 -1.29
N ASN A 182 -3.81 -23.30 -1.77
CA ASN A 182 -3.98 -22.99 -3.20
C ASN A 182 -3.02 -21.90 -3.72
N GLY A 183 -1.76 -21.95 -3.30
CA GLY A 183 -0.75 -20.90 -3.51
C GLY A 183 -0.47 -20.46 -4.96
N ALA A 184 -0.90 -21.23 -5.97
CA ALA A 184 -0.74 -20.86 -7.38
C ALA A 184 -1.91 -20.05 -7.98
N GLN A 185 -3.09 -20.02 -7.33
CA GLN A 185 -4.28 -19.32 -7.85
C GLN A 185 -4.80 -18.21 -6.93
N THR A 186 -4.49 -18.26 -5.63
CA THR A 186 -4.95 -17.26 -4.67
C THR A 186 -4.03 -16.05 -4.66
N ARG A 187 -4.57 -14.88 -5.03
CA ARG A 187 -3.85 -13.59 -5.05
C ARG A 187 -4.17 -12.79 -3.78
N THR A 188 -3.16 -12.09 -3.26
CA THR A 188 -3.35 -11.10 -2.17
C THR A 188 -3.03 -9.69 -2.67
N ALA A 189 -3.58 -8.67 -2.03
CA ALA A 189 -3.17 -7.30 -2.27
C ALA A 189 -1.73 -7.13 -1.77
N ALA A 190 -0.83 -6.87 -2.71
CA ALA A 190 0.57 -6.61 -2.43
C ALA A 190 1.10 -5.51 -3.34
N LEU A 191 1.99 -4.67 -2.82
CA LEU A 191 2.77 -3.76 -3.65
C LEU A 191 4.23 -4.23 -3.69
N SER A 192 4.71 -4.55 -4.89
CA SER A 192 6.09 -4.92 -5.23
C SER A 192 6.64 -3.90 -6.23
N GLY A 193 7.95 -3.63 -6.20
CA GLY A 193 8.60 -2.45 -6.78
C GLY A 193 8.71 -2.34 -8.32
N SER A 194 7.71 -2.76 -9.10
CA SER A 194 7.72 -2.54 -10.57
C SER A 194 7.40 -1.08 -10.95
N LYS A 195 8.06 -0.60 -12.03
CA LYS A 195 8.35 0.82 -12.33
C LYS A 195 7.16 1.70 -12.78
N SER A 196 7.29 2.99 -12.49
CA SER A 196 6.95 4.16 -13.33
C SER A 196 7.90 5.34 -12.96
N SER A 197 7.96 6.38 -13.79
CA SER A 197 9.15 7.26 -13.93
C SER A 197 8.96 8.72 -13.50
N ARG A 198 10.10 9.33 -13.10
CA ARG A 198 10.51 10.75 -13.03
C ARG A 198 10.25 11.59 -11.76
N SER A 199 11.38 11.87 -11.08
CA SER A 199 11.98 13.18 -10.68
C SER A 199 11.11 14.28 -10.03
N SER A 200 11.56 15.11 -9.10
CA SER A 200 12.62 15.15 -8.06
C SER A 200 12.34 16.45 -7.27
N SER A 201 12.54 16.44 -5.95
CA SER A 201 13.09 17.54 -5.14
C SER A 201 12.85 17.26 -3.65
N SER A 202 13.91 17.48 -2.89
CA SER A 202 14.08 17.04 -1.51
C SER A 202 13.50 18.02 -0.50
N ASN A 203 12.76 17.46 0.47
CA ASN A 203 12.85 17.81 1.88
C ASN A 203 12.51 16.52 2.66
N THR A 204 13.46 16.03 3.46
CA THR A 204 13.33 14.74 4.16
C THR A 204 12.48 14.89 5.42
N GLY A 205 11.17 14.66 5.27
CA GLY A 205 10.41 14.09 6.37
C GLY A 205 10.87 12.65 6.55
N SER A 206 11.23 12.28 7.76
CA SER A 206 11.74 10.95 8.07
C SER A 206 11.24 10.54 9.44
N GLN A 207 10.69 9.34 9.52
CA GLN A 207 10.33 8.67 10.77
C GLN A 207 11.20 7.44 10.87
N ASN A 208 11.75 7.18 12.06
CA ASN A 208 12.66 6.05 12.26
C ASN A 208 11.93 4.71 12.19
N HIS A 209 10.65 4.59 12.59
CA HIS A 209 9.99 3.29 12.55
C HIS A 209 8.46 3.32 12.70
N GLY A 210 7.78 2.35 12.07
CA GLY A 210 6.58 1.70 12.63
C GLY A 210 6.99 0.69 13.71
N SER A 211 6.15 -0.22 14.17
CA SER A 211 6.61 -1.26 15.10
C SER A 211 7.53 -2.26 14.37
N LEU A 212 8.81 -2.35 14.78
CA LEU A 212 9.69 -3.44 14.33
C LEU A 212 9.24 -4.74 14.99
N ILE A 213 9.01 -5.78 14.21
CA ILE A 213 8.61 -7.09 14.72
C ILE A 213 9.85 -7.99 14.72
N PRO A 214 10.46 -8.29 15.89
CA PRO A 214 11.48 -9.31 15.98
C PRO A 214 10.86 -10.69 15.65
N PRO A 215 11.65 -11.71 15.27
CA PRO A 215 11.11 -13.06 15.07
C PRO A 215 10.46 -13.55 16.36
N VAL A 216 9.13 -13.53 16.40
CA VAL A 216 8.31 -13.93 17.54
C VAL A 216 7.35 -15.03 17.08
N ILE A 217 7.21 -16.08 17.89
CA ILE A 217 6.25 -17.14 17.65
C ILE A 217 4.86 -16.61 18.00
N GLY A 218 3.99 -16.45 17.00
CA GLY A 218 2.56 -16.13 17.22
C GLY A 218 2.11 -14.72 16.83
N SER A 219 2.91 -13.96 16.09
CA SER A 219 2.51 -12.68 15.52
C SER A 219 1.54 -12.85 14.32
N GLY A 220 0.78 -11.80 14.01
CA GLY A 220 -0.31 -11.82 13.02
C GLY A 220 0.14 -11.84 11.55
N GLU A 221 1.39 -12.22 11.25
CA GLU A 221 1.90 -12.35 9.87
C GLU A 221 1.13 -13.40 9.08
N GLY A 222 0.87 -13.09 7.82
CA GLY A 222 0.44 -14.06 6.82
C GLY A 222 1.59 -14.84 6.20
N PHE A 223 2.80 -14.27 6.21
CA PHE A 223 3.97 -14.75 5.45
C PHE A 223 5.20 -14.84 6.36
N SER A 224 5.21 -15.84 7.24
CA SER A 224 6.27 -16.10 8.24
C SER A 224 6.60 -17.58 8.30
#